data_AF-A0A699JZV5-F1
#
_entry.id   AF-A0A699JZV5-F1
#
_cell.length_a   1.000
_cell.length_b   1.000
_cell.length_c   1.000
_cell.angle_alpha   90.00
_cell.angle_beta   90.00
_cell.angle_gamma   90.00
#
_symmetry.space_group_name_H-M   'P 1'
#
loop_
_entity.id
_entity.type
_entity.pdbx_description
1 polymer ?
#
loop_
_entity_poly.entity_id
_entity_poly.type
_entity_poly.pdbx_seq_one_letter_code
_entity_poly.pdbx_strand_id
1 'polypeptide(L)' 'MRELRCKLFKGTDDEDAHEHVQRVLEIGDLFHFLGITYDAVMLRAFPITLKRPAWRWMNRLSAGLVTTWDLLEKVFI' A
#
# COMPACT_ATOMS: atom_id res chain seq x y z
N MET A 1 10.81 4.65 16.97
CA MET A 1 9.88 3.61 16.44
C MET A 1 8.42 3.73 16.94
N ARG A 2 7.97 4.86 17.51
CA ARG A 2 6.53 5.10 17.79
C ARG A 2 5.81 5.88 16.68
N GLU A 3 6.54 6.64 15.87
CA GLU A 3 5.97 7.59 14.90
C GLU A 3 5.34 6.95 13.65
N LEU A 4 5.91 5.85 13.14
CA LEU A 4 5.33 5.13 11.98
C LEU A 4 3.92 4.59 12.26
N ARG A 5 3.60 4.28 13.52
CA ARG A 5 2.35 3.59 13.90
C ARG A 5 1.11 4.51 13.93
N CYS A 6 1.33 5.83 13.90
CA CYS A 6 0.28 6.86 13.83
C CYS A 6 -0.05 7.30 12.40
N LYS A 7 0.77 6.95 11.39
CA LYS A 7 0.58 7.32 9.97
C LYS A 7 0.00 6.20 9.09
N LEU A 8 -0.41 5.07 9.69
CA LEU A 8 -0.99 3.95 8.95
C LEU A 8 -2.44 4.24 8.57
N PHE A 9 -2.81 3.94 7.32
CA PHE A 9 -4.15 4.14 6.78
C PHE A 9 -5.12 3.11 7.34
N LYS A 10 -6.18 3.58 7.98
CA LYS A 10 -7.24 2.76 8.58
C LYS A 10 -8.41 2.60 7.61
N GLY A 11 -8.60 3.54 6.69
CA GLY A 11 -9.75 3.62 5.79
C GLY A 11 -10.97 4.18 6.51
N THR A 12 -10.79 5.26 7.28
CA THR A 12 -11.90 6.03 7.88
C THR A 12 -12.27 7.21 6.98
N ASP A 13 -13.48 7.74 7.11
CA ASP A 13 -14.00 8.82 6.23
C ASP A 13 -13.18 10.12 6.28
N ASP A 14 -12.36 10.31 7.31
CA ASP A 14 -11.45 11.44 7.48
C ASP A 14 -10.07 11.26 6.83
N GLU A 15 -9.76 10.06 6.30
CA GLU A 15 -8.47 9.76 5.67
C GLU A 15 -8.60 9.82 4.13
N ASP A 16 -7.66 10.51 3.47
CA ASP A 16 -7.62 10.62 2.01
C ASP A 16 -6.84 9.44 1.39
N ALA A 17 -7.52 8.63 0.59
CA ALA A 17 -6.94 7.47 -0.09
C ALA A 17 -5.91 7.88 -1.17
N HIS A 18 -6.12 8.97 -1.89
CA HIS A 18 -5.19 9.48 -2.89
C HIS A 18 -3.92 10.01 -2.24
N GLU A 19 -4.03 10.77 -1.15
CA GLU A 19 -2.87 11.21 -0.38
C GLU A 19 -2.09 10.02 0.17
N HIS A 20 -2.80 8.97 0.62
CA HIS A 20 -2.15 7.75 1.07
C HIS A 20 -1.34 7.08 -0.06
N VAL A 21 -1.95 6.90 -1.24
CA VAL A 21 -1.30 6.31 -2.42
C VAL A 21 -0.05 7.09 -2.80
N GLN A 22 -0.09 8.42 -2.82
CA GLN A 22 1.08 9.26 -3.10
C GLN A 22 2.23 9.00 -2.13
N ARG A 23 1.95 8.90 -0.82
CA ARG A 23 2.98 8.57 0.18
C ARG A 23 3.57 7.17 -0.03
N VAL A 24 2.78 6.20 -0.52
CA VAL A 24 3.31 4.86 -0.83
C VAL A 24 4.23 4.92 -2.05
N LEU A 25 3.88 5.70 -3.09
CA LEU A 25 4.75 5.92 -4.25
C LEU A 25 6.10 6.53 -3.83
N GLU A 26 6.07 7.56 -2.98
CA GLU A 26 7.29 8.17 -2.43
C GLU A 26 8.17 7.15 -1.69
N ILE A 27 7.57 6.23 -0.93
CA ILE A 27 8.28 5.13 -0.26
C ILE A 27 8.86 4.16 -1.31
N GLY A 28 8.07 3.79 -2.32
CA GLY A 28 8.48 2.89 -3.40
C GLY A 28 9.71 3.38 -4.16
N ASP A 29 9.75 4.68 -4.44
CA ASP A 29 10.85 5.32 -5.18
C ASP A 29 12.20 5.25 -4.44
N LEU A 30 12.19 5.11 -3.11
CA LEU A 30 13.40 4.90 -2.30
C LEU A 30 14.03 3.52 -2.51
N PHE A 31 13.27 2.55 -3.04
CA PHE A 31 13.66 1.16 -3.16
C PHE A 31 13.92 0.77 -4.61
N HIS A 32 15.07 1.21 -5.13
CA HIS A 32 15.58 0.76 -6.42
C HIS A 32 16.62 -0.35 -6.24
N PHE A 33 16.18 -1.60 -6.43
CA PHE A 33 17.04 -2.78 -6.33
C PHE A 33 17.19 -3.48 -7.69
N LEU A 34 18.43 -3.87 -8.04
CA LEU A 34 18.69 -4.64 -9.25
C LEU A 34 17.94 -5.98 -9.22
N GLY A 35 17.19 -6.26 -10.27
CA GLY A 35 16.45 -7.52 -10.42
C GLY A 35 15.14 -7.61 -9.64
N ILE A 36 14.72 -6.54 -8.94
CA ILE A 36 13.39 -6.47 -8.31
C ILE A 36 12.53 -5.48 -9.10
N THR A 37 11.33 -5.89 -9.47
CA THR A 37 10.38 -5.00 -10.18
C THR A 37 9.74 -4.01 -9.20
N TYR A 38 9.36 -2.83 -9.72
CA TYR A 38 8.62 -1.83 -8.93
C TYR A 38 7.33 -2.42 -8.35
N ASP A 39 6.58 -3.20 -9.14
CA ASP A 39 5.39 -3.92 -8.66
C ASP A 39 5.70 -4.81 -7.44
N ALA A 40 6.80 -5.55 -7.46
CA ALA A 40 7.16 -6.43 -6.35
C ALA A 40 7.53 -5.66 -5.07
N VAL A 41 8.12 -4.47 -5.21
CA VAL A 41 8.36 -3.55 -4.09
C VAL A 41 7.03 -3.04 -3.55
N MET A 42 6.20 -2.47 -4.43
CA MET A 42 4.94 -1.82 -4.05
C MET A 42 3.95 -2.79 -3.41
N LEU A 43 3.76 -3.98 -3.99
CA LEU A 43 2.86 -5.01 -3.45
C LEU A 43 3.28 -5.52 -2.06
N ARG A 44 4.57 -5.42 -1.71
CA ARG A 44 5.08 -5.78 -0.38
C ARG A 44 5.06 -4.61 0.60
N ALA A 45 5.30 -3.39 0.11
CA ALA A 45 5.30 -2.18 0.92
C ALA A 45 3.88 -1.76 1.33
N PHE A 46 2.93 -1.80 0.40
CA PHE A 46 1.57 -1.32 0.60
C PHE A 46 0.85 -1.95 1.81
N PRO A 47 0.86 -3.28 2.04
CA PRO A 47 0.23 -3.86 3.22
C PRO A 47 0.80 -3.33 4.56
N ILE A 48 2.06 -2.89 4.58
CA ILE A 48 2.72 -2.37 5.78
C ILE A 48 2.19 -0.97 6.13
N THR A 49 1.68 -0.22 5.15
CA THR A 49 1.14 1.14 5.35
C THR A 49 -0.32 1.13 5.81
N LEU A 50 -0.96 -0.04 5.88
CA LEU A 50 -2.36 -0.22 6.28
C LEU A 50 -2.52 -0.62 7.75
N LYS A 51 -3.71 -0.38 8.31
CA LYS A 51 -4.08 -0.75 9.68
C LYS A 51 -5.54 -1.20 9.79
N ARG A 52 -5.80 -2.13 10.71
CA ARG A 52 -7.15 -2.58 11.11
C ARG A 52 -8.04 -2.95 9.89
N PRO A 53 -9.17 -2.27 9.51
CA PRO A 53 -10.01 -2.77 8.42
C PRO A 53 -9.32 -2.78 7.06
N ALA A 54 -8.57 -1.74 6.71
CA ALA A 54 -7.88 -1.67 5.41
C ALA A 54 -6.90 -2.83 5.18
N TRP A 55 -6.15 -3.20 6.22
CA TRP A 55 -5.26 -4.37 6.16
C TRP A 55 -6.03 -5.68 5.96
N ARG A 56 -7.20 -5.84 6.61
CA ARG A 56 -8.05 -7.03 6.41
C ARG A 56 -8.66 -7.09 5.01
N TRP A 57 -9.03 -5.94 4.45
CA TRP A 57 -9.51 -5.82 3.08
C TRP A 57 -8.42 -6.28 2.09
N MET A 58 -7.18 -5.80 2.25
CA MET A 58 -6.05 -6.16 1.39
C MET A 58 -5.78 -7.67 1.39
N ASN A 59 -5.81 -8.31 2.57
CA ASN A 59 -5.62 -9.76 2.68
C ASN A 59 -6.76 -10.60 2.09
N ARG A 60 -7.96 -10.02 1.92
CA ARG A 60 -9.07 -10.69 1.22
C ARG A 60 -8.93 -10.56 -0.29
N LEU A 61 -8.32 -9.46 -0.75
CA LEU A 61 -8.09 -9.18 -2.16
C LEU A 61 -6.96 -10.04 -2.75
N SER A 62 -5.97 -10.42 -1.92
CA SER A 62 -4.74 -11.12 -2.35
C SER A 62 -4.92 -12.58 -2.81
N ALA A 63 -6.13 -13.05 -3.06
CA ALA A 63 -6.39 -14.37 -3.67
C ALA A 63 -6.08 -14.38 -5.19
N GLY A 64 -4.87 -13.96 -5.56
CA GLY A 64 -4.33 -14.04 -6.93
C GLY A 64 -4.84 -13.00 -7.94
N LEU A 65 -5.73 -12.08 -7.55
CA LEU A 65 -6.32 -11.10 -8.47
C LEU A 65 -5.44 -9.89 -8.77
N VAL A 66 -4.56 -9.50 -7.85
CA VAL A 66 -3.76 -8.27 -7.96
C VAL A 66 -2.28 -8.64 -8.03
N THR A 67 -1.72 -8.52 -9.24
CA THR A 67 -0.32 -8.88 -9.55
C THR A 67 0.53 -7.68 -9.94
N THR A 68 -0.08 -6.51 -10.12
CA THR A 68 0.61 -5.25 -10.46
C THR A 68 0.17 -4.14 -9.51
N TRP A 69 1.00 -3.12 -9.37
CA TRP A 69 0.67 -1.91 -8.61
C TRP A 69 -0.55 -1.19 -9.20
N ASP A 70 -0.61 -1.04 -10.52
CA ASP A 70 -1.75 -0.37 -11.20
C ASP A 70 -3.10 -1.04 -10.90
N LEU A 71 -3.15 -2.38 -10.84
CA LEU A 71 -4.37 -3.10 -10.45
C LEU A 71 -4.72 -2.87 -8.98
N LEU A 72 -3.71 -2.80 -8.10
CA LEU A 72 -3.92 -2.53 -6.69
C LEU A 72 -4.49 -1.14 -6.46
N GLU A 73 -3.87 -0.14 -7.07
CA GLU A 73 -4.24 1.27 -6.97
C GLU A 73 -5.69 1.49 -7.43
N LYS A 74 -6.06 0.92 -8.58
CA LYS A 74 -7.43 1.01 -9.13
C LYS A 74 -8.50 0.38 -8.26
N VAL A 75 -8.16 -0.64 -7.48
CA VAL A 75 -9.12 -1.33 -6.61
C VAL A 75 -9.18 -0.69 -5.22
N PHE A 76 -8.12 0.04 -4.85
CA PHE A 76 -8.03 0.71 -3.56
C PHE A 76 -8.72 2.08 -3.53
N ILE A 77 -8.63 2.83 -4.63
CA ILE A 77 -9.31 4.12 -4.85
C ILE A 77 -10.77 3.85 -5.24
#